data_AF-A0A924FBB5-F1
#
_entry.id   AF-A0A924FBB5-F1
#
_cell.length_a   1.000
_cell.length_b   1.000
_cell.length_c   1.000
_cell.angle_alpha   90.00
_cell.angle_beta   90.00
_cell.angle_gamma   90.00
#
_symmetry.space_group_name_H-M   'P 1'
#
loop_
_entity.id
_entity.type
_entity.pdbx_description
1 polymer ?
#
loop_
_entity_poly.entity_id
_entity_poly.type
_entity_poly.pdbx_seq_one_letter_code
_entity_poly.pdbx_strand_id
1 'polypeptide(L)'
;MRKLFVTLLVLVTITGNLWAQSPSVLGAWLLNNGGETHYLFFQDGFCFHTVKQGKTFVMSQGGNFEVTNGKLNMKVLYNSSDSTKVGEEMSLSFSLPDNQLVLQMEEGEVKFSKIDDGKAPLAGVWKITGRMDADGKVADIHQTGSRQTYKLLTGTKFQWVAIDPEKKQFSGTGGGSYSFKDGKYTENIEFFSRDNSRVGAALSFDGKLEDGKWHHSGLSSKGDKIYEIWGNAK
;
A
#
# COMPACT_ATOMS: atom_id res chain seq x y z
N MET A 1 -50.59 -34.66 -49.44
CA MET A 1 -49.87 -34.82 -48.17
C MET A 1 -48.48 -34.21 -48.30
N ARG A 2 -48.24 -33.05 -47.68
CA ARG A 2 -46.89 -32.51 -47.44
C ARG A 2 -47.02 -31.49 -46.31
N LYS A 3 -46.67 -31.89 -45.08
CA LYS A 3 -46.62 -30.99 -43.93
C LYS A 3 -45.24 -30.32 -43.92
N LEU A 4 -45.19 -29.01 -44.13
CA LEU A 4 -43.99 -28.20 -43.89
C LEU A 4 -43.92 -27.91 -42.39
N PHE A 5 -42.93 -28.46 -41.71
CA PHE A 5 -42.56 -28.05 -40.35
C PHE A 5 -41.65 -26.82 -40.47
N VAL A 6 -42.14 -25.66 -40.02
CA VAL A 6 -41.32 -24.46 -39.82
C VAL A 6 -40.87 -24.47 -38.36
N THR A 7 -39.62 -24.86 -38.13
CA THR A 7 -38.99 -24.76 -36.81
C THR A 7 -38.58 -23.31 -36.58
N LEU A 8 -39.29 -22.62 -35.69
CA LEU A 8 -38.94 -21.29 -35.21
C LEU A 8 -37.78 -21.42 -34.21
N LEU A 9 -36.56 -21.07 -34.63
CA LEU A 9 -35.40 -20.99 -33.76
C LEU A 9 -35.50 -19.70 -32.92
N VAL A 10 -35.94 -19.82 -31.67
CA VAL A 10 -35.93 -18.71 -30.70
C VAL A 10 -34.48 -18.53 -30.21
N LEU A 11 -33.81 -17.52 -30.76
CA LEU A 11 -32.49 -17.08 -30.30
C LEU A 11 -32.67 -16.27 -29.01
N VAL A 12 -32.50 -16.92 -27.85
CA VAL A 12 -32.50 -16.24 -26.55
C VAL A 12 -31.16 -15.51 -26.41
N THR A 13 -31.13 -14.22 -26.74
CA THR A 13 -30.00 -13.35 -26.40
C THR A 13 -30.03 -13.10 -24.90
N ILE A 14 -29.22 -13.85 -24.16
CA ILE A 14 -28.91 -13.55 -22.76
C ILE A 14 -28.07 -12.27 -22.77
N THR A 15 -28.72 -11.11 -22.65
CA THR A 15 -28.04 -9.85 -22.32
C THR A 15 -27.63 -9.95 -20.85
N GLY A 16 -26.54 -10.66 -20.59
CA GLY A 16 -25.86 -10.56 -19.31
C GLY A 16 -25.48 -9.10 -19.11
N ASN A 17 -26.03 -8.46 -18.09
CA ASN A 17 -25.48 -7.21 -17.60
C ASN A 17 -24.04 -7.52 -17.20
N LEU A 18 -23.08 -7.20 -18.08
CA LEU A 18 -21.69 -7.09 -17.69
C LEU A 18 -21.63 -5.87 -16.78
N TRP A 19 -21.75 -6.11 -15.47
CA TRP A 19 -21.32 -5.13 -14.49
C TRP A 19 -19.82 -5.00 -14.69
N ALA A 20 -19.42 -4.04 -15.53
CA ALA A 20 -18.05 -3.60 -15.57
C ALA A 20 -17.69 -3.21 -14.13
N GLN A 21 -16.73 -3.92 -13.54
CA GLN A 21 -16.17 -3.49 -12.26
C GLN A 21 -15.66 -2.07 -12.48
N SER A 22 -16.17 -1.13 -11.70
CA SER A 22 -15.65 0.23 -11.71
C SER A 22 -14.13 0.16 -11.51
N PRO A 23 -13.33 0.84 -12.35
CA PRO A 23 -11.89 0.88 -12.17
C PRO A 23 -11.54 1.26 -10.73
N SER A 24 -10.67 0.46 -10.12
CA SER A 24 -10.26 0.65 -8.72
C SER A 24 -8.94 1.39 -8.64
N VAL A 25 -8.85 2.31 -7.69
CA VAL A 25 -7.61 3.02 -7.33
C VAL A 25 -6.62 2.13 -6.56
N LEU A 26 -7.07 0.97 -6.07
CA LEU A 26 -6.23 0.03 -5.32
C LEU A 26 -4.99 -0.41 -6.12
N GLY A 27 -3.90 -0.63 -5.37
CA GLY A 27 -2.61 -1.02 -5.90
C GLY A 27 -1.55 0.06 -5.78
N ALA A 28 -0.48 -0.11 -6.55
CA ALA A 28 0.66 0.79 -6.59
C ALA A 28 0.73 1.57 -7.90
N TRP A 29 1.15 2.82 -7.82
CA TRP A 29 1.25 3.76 -8.95
C TRP A 29 2.57 4.52 -8.93
N LEU A 30 3.07 4.87 -10.12
CA LEU A 30 4.39 5.46 -10.34
C LEU A 30 4.32 6.72 -11.19
N LEU A 31 5.03 7.76 -10.78
CA LEU A 31 5.36 8.90 -11.63
C LEU A 31 6.86 9.18 -11.53
N ASN A 32 7.53 9.40 -12.65
CA ASN A 32 8.87 9.98 -12.68
C ASN A 32 8.77 11.40 -13.23
N ASN A 33 9.24 12.39 -12.46
CA ASN A 33 9.18 13.80 -12.86
C ASN A 33 10.42 14.52 -12.33
N GLY A 34 11.11 15.28 -13.19
CA GLY A 34 12.26 16.10 -12.75
C GLY A 34 13.40 15.33 -12.04
N GLY A 35 13.54 14.03 -12.31
CA GLY A 35 14.50 13.15 -11.64
C GLY A 35 14.00 12.56 -10.30
N GLU A 36 12.84 12.98 -9.82
CA GLU A 36 12.14 12.39 -8.69
C GLU A 36 11.27 11.22 -9.14
N THR A 37 11.19 10.20 -8.29
CA THR A 37 10.27 9.07 -8.41
C THR A 37 9.23 9.19 -7.31
N HIS A 38 7.97 9.28 -7.70
CA HIS A 38 6.81 9.29 -6.81
C HIS A 38 6.14 7.92 -6.84
N TYR A 39 5.91 7.36 -5.66
CA TYR A 39 5.07 6.18 -5.46
C TYR A 39 3.79 6.59 -4.75
N LEU A 40 2.64 6.13 -5.26
CA LEU A 40 1.37 6.14 -4.55
C LEU A 40 0.91 4.71 -4.32
N PHE A 41 0.60 4.36 -3.08
CA PHE A 41 0.02 3.07 -2.71
C PHE A 41 -1.36 3.30 -2.13
N PHE A 42 -2.34 2.50 -2.57
CA PHE A 42 -3.71 2.51 -2.05
C PHE A 42 -4.13 1.08 -1.73
N GLN A 43 -4.45 0.83 -0.45
CA GLN A 43 -4.87 -0.49 0.02
C GLN A 43 -5.74 -0.35 1.27
N ASP A 44 -6.84 -1.10 1.34
CA ASP A 44 -7.72 -1.22 2.53
C ASP A 44 -8.04 0.10 3.26
N GLY A 45 -8.32 1.18 2.50
CA GLY A 45 -8.64 2.49 3.08
C GLY A 45 -7.44 3.24 3.65
N PHE A 46 -6.21 2.82 3.37
CA PHE A 46 -4.98 3.59 3.62
C PHE A 46 -4.24 3.91 2.32
N CYS A 47 -3.63 5.09 2.30
CA CYS A 47 -2.78 5.50 1.20
C CYS A 47 -1.48 6.12 1.67
N PHE A 48 -0.39 5.82 0.96
CA PHE A 48 0.92 6.43 1.15
C PHE A 48 1.40 7.06 -0.15
N HIS A 49 1.93 8.27 -0.04
CA HIS A 49 2.72 8.93 -1.07
C HIS A 49 4.16 8.99 -0.59
N THR A 50 5.12 8.56 -1.41
CA THR A 50 6.55 8.64 -1.11
C THR A 50 7.31 9.15 -2.33
N VAL A 51 8.24 10.08 -2.11
CA VAL A 51 9.12 10.64 -3.14
C VAL A 51 10.56 10.28 -2.81
N LYS A 52 11.30 9.88 -3.83
CA LYS A 52 12.76 9.72 -3.77
C LYS A 52 13.43 10.33 -4.99
N GLN A 53 14.70 10.69 -4.86
CA GLN A 53 15.56 11.09 -5.98
C GLN A 53 16.80 10.20 -5.97
N GLY A 54 16.93 9.33 -6.97
CA GLY A 54 17.95 8.27 -6.94
C GLY A 54 17.77 7.35 -5.71
N LYS A 55 18.78 7.33 -4.83
CA LYS A 55 18.76 6.62 -3.53
C LYS A 55 18.31 7.49 -2.36
N THR A 56 18.13 8.80 -2.57
CA THR A 56 17.81 9.74 -1.52
C THR A 56 16.31 9.78 -1.29
N PHE A 57 15.89 9.54 -0.05
CA PHE A 57 14.52 9.78 0.38
C PHE A 57 14.25 11.29 0.41
N VAL A 58 13.15 11.74 -0.20
CA VAL A 58 12.76 13.16 -0.23
C VAL A 58 11.65 13.41 0.79
N MET A 59 10.51 12.73 0.67
CA MET A 59 9.39 12.87 1.59
C MET A 59 8.48 11.65 1.57
N SER A 60 7.63 11.55 2.59
CA SER A 60 6.50 10.63 2.61
C SER A 60 5.35 11.21 3.43
N GLN A 61 4.13 10.98 2.98
CA GLN A 61 2.91 11.34 3.69
C GLN A 61 1.84 10.29 3.45
N GLY A 62 0.83 10.27 4.31
CA GLY A 62 -0.29 9.38 4.08
C GLY A 62 -1.22 9.29 5.28
N GLY A 63 -2.21 8.42 5.13
CA GLY A 63 -3.26 8.24 6.12
C GLY A 63 -4.42 7.44 5.56
N ASN A 64 -5.61 7.73 6.06
CA ASN A 64 -6.82 7.05 5.61
C ASN A 64 -7.34 7.70 4.34
N PHE A 65 -7.90 6.90 3.43
CA PHE A 65 -8.59 7.39 2.26
C PHE A 65 -9.92 6.68 2.03
N GLU A 66 -10.80 7.37 1.33
CA GLU A 66 -12.03 6.84 0.75
C GLU A 66 -12.24 7.39 -0.65
N VAL A 67 -12.99 6.66 -1.47
CA VAL A 67 -13.46 7.13 -2.77
C VAL A 67 -14.96 7.33 -2.71
N THR A 68 -15.41 8.58 -2.80
CA THR A 68 -16.83 8.92 -2.83
C THR A 68 -17.08 9.97 -3.91
N ASN A 69 -18.15 9.80 -4.69
CA ASN A 69 -18.55 10.73 -5.75
C ASN A 69 -17.44 11.12 -6.75
N GLY A 70 -16.60 10.16 -7.14
CA GLY A 70 -15.48 10.40 -8.08
C GLY A 70 -14.32 11.21 -7.49
N LYS A 71 -14.29 11.38 -6.17
CA LYS A 71 -13.21 12.05 -5.45
C LYS A 71 -12.49 11.08 -4.53
N LEU A 72 -11.19 11.31 -4.38
CA LEU A 72 -10.34 10.67 -3.39
C LEU A 72 -10.24 11.61 -2.19
N ASN A 73 -10.87 11.23 -1.08
CA ASN A 73 -10.77 11.98 0.17
C ASN A 73 -9.74 11.30 1.05
N MET A 74 -8.80 12.06 1.60
CA MET A 74 -7.75 11.55 2.47
C MET A 74 -7.67 12.37 3.74
N LYS A 75 -7.57 11.68 4.88
CA LYS A 75 -7.20 12.27 6.17
C LYS A 75 -5.74 11.97 6.48
N VAL A 76 -4.94 13.00 6.64
CA VAL A 76 -3.48 12.88 6.85
C VAL A 76 -3.19 12.38 8.27
N LEU A 77 -2.58 11.19 8.37
CA LEU A 77 -2.09 10.65 9.65
C LEU A 77 -0.62 11.01 9.91
N TYR A 78 0.16 11.24 8.85
CA TYR A 78 1.53 11.71 8.96
C TYR A 78 1.97 12.46 7.71
N ASN A 79 2.94 13.35 7.89
CA ASN A 79 3.69 13.98 6.83
C ASN A 79 5.13 14.16 7.33
N SER A 80 6.11 13.63 6.59
CA SER A 80 7.51 13.63 7.01
C SER A 80 8.19 14.98 6.86
N SER A 81 7.64 15.88 6.03
CA SER A 81 8.25 17.16 5.67
C SER A 81 7.59 18.34 6.37
N ASP A 82 6.29 18.23 6.67
CA ASP A 82 5.54 19.27 7.36
C ASP A 82 4.53 18.65 8.34
N SER A 83 4.88 18.65 9.63
CA SER A 83 4.03 18.13 10.70
C SER A 83 2.70 18.87 10.85
N THR A 84 2.59 20.12 10.38
CA THR A 84 1.35 20.91 10.54
C THR A 84 0.18 20.29 9.76
N LYS A 85 0.51 19.58 8.67
CA LYS A 85 -0.42 18.83 7.82
C LYS A 85 -1.11 17.65 8.49
N VAL A 86 -0.58 17.16 9.60
CA VAL A 86 -1.19 16.04 10.31
C VAL A 86 -2.56 16.45 10.87
N GLY A 87 -3.58 15.68 10.49
CA GLY A 87 -4.99 15.91 10.80
C GLY A 87 -5.77 16.69 9.73
N GLU A 88 -5.10 17.25 8.72
CA GLU A 88 -5.79 17.89 7.58
C GLU A 88 -6.53 16.83 6.73
N GLU A 89 -7.60 17.28 6.08
CA GLU A 89 -8.33 16.51 5.08
C GLU A 89 -8.10 17.11 3.69
N MET A 90 -7.90 16.26 2.70
CA MET A 90 -7.75 16.65 1.30
C MET A 90 -8.75 15.88 0.43
N SER A 91 -9.22 16.52 -0.64
CA SER A 91 -10.15 15.91 -1.59
C SER A 91 -9.68 16.21 -3.00
N LEU A 92 -9.36 15.17 -3.77
CA LEU A 92 -8.87 15.29 -5.14
C LEU A 92 -9.84 14.62 -6.12
N SER A 93 -10.17 15.31 -7.20
CA SER A 93 -10.85 14.66 -8.32
C SER A 93 -9.85 13.79 -9.08
N PHE A 94 -10.30 12.60 -9.51
CA PHE A 94 -9.42 11.69 -10.24
C PHE A 94 -10.16 10.99 -11.39
N SER A 95 -9.39 10.42 -12.31
CA SER A 95 -9.88 9.49 -13.33
C SER A 95 -8.89 8.34 -13.54
N LEU A 96 -9.38 7.24 -14.12
CA LEU A 96 -8.60 6.02 -14.34
C LEU A 96 -8.57 5.57 -15.82
N PRO A 97 -8.11 6.41 -16.78
CA PRO A 97 -7.97 6.00 -18.17
C PRO A 97 -6.76 5.09 -18.36
N ASP A 98 -6.87 4.06 -19.20
CA ASP A 98 -5.74 3.29 -19.75
C ASP A 98 -4.63 2.89 -18.74
N ASN A 99 -5.01 2.30 -17.61
CA ASN A 99 -4.08 1.93 -16.52
C ASN A 99 -3.27 3.10 -15.94
N GLN A 100 -3.80 4.31 -16.00
CA GLN A 100 -3.26 5.48 -15.34
C GLN A 100 -4.17 5.93 -14.20
N LEU A 101 -3.57 6.56 -13.19
CA LEU A 101 -4.26 7.38 -12.20
C LEU A 101 -3.97 8.82 -12.53
N VAL A 102 -5.00 9.55 -12.95
CA VAL A 102 -4.91 10.98 -13.25
C VAL A 102 -5.53 11.74 -12.09
N LEU A 103 -4.72 12.50 -11.37
CA LEU A 103 -5.14 13.40 -10.29
C LEU A 103 -5.24 14.83 -10.82
N GLN A 104 -6.33 15.51 -10.44
CA GLN A 104 -6.53 16.93 -10.75
C GLN A 104 -5.99 17.77 -9.59
N MET A 105 -4.88 18.46 -9.82
CA MET A 105 -4.23 19.36 -8.84
C MET A 105 -4.46 20.82 -9.24
N GLU A 106 -4.16 21.77 -8.36
CA GLU A 106 -4.28 23.21 -8.66
C GLU A 106 -3.35 23.63 -9.81
N GLU A 107 -2.16 23.02 -9.88
CA GLU A 107 -1.15 23.27 -10.91
C GLU A 107 -1.41 22.50 -12.22
N GLY A 108 -2.44 21.66 -12.27
CA GLY A 108 -2.86 20.90 -13.44
C GLY A 108 -2.96 19.39 -13.21
N GLU A 109 -3.05 18.64 -14.32
CA GLU A 109 -3.17 17.18 -14.28
C GLU A 109 -1.84 16.51 -13.96
N VAL A 110 -1.87 15.58 -13.01
CA VAL A 110 -0.73 14.71 -12.68
C VAL A 110 -1.10 13.26 -12.98
N LYS A 111 -0.26 12.58 -13.79
CA LYS A 111 -0.54 11.23 -14.30
C LYS A 111 0.43 10.21 -13.75
N PHE A 112 -0.09 9.19 -13.08
CA PHE A 112 0.68 8.06 -12.58
C PHE A 112 0.39 6.81 -13.40
N SER A 113 1.41 6.01 -13.68
CA SER A 113 1.28 4.71 -14.33
C SER A 113 1.05 3.61 -13.28
N LYS A 114 0.15 2.67 -13.55
CA LYS A 114 -0.08 1.52 -12.67
C LYS A 114 1.17 0.62 -12.60
N ILE A 115 1.53 0.20 -11.39
CA ILE A 115 2.55 -0.82 -11.11
C ILE A 115 1.87 -2.17 -10.89
N ASP A 116 0.87 -2.22 -10.02
CA ASP A 116 0.09 -3.42 -9.70
C ASP A 116 -1.34 -3.06 -9.29
N ASP A 117 -2.21 -4.07 -9.16
CA ASP A 117 -3.64 -3.90 -8.86
C ASP A 117 -4.02 -4.18 -7.39
N GLY A 118 -3.02 -4.24 -6.49
CA GLY A 118 -3.26 -4.47 -5.06
C GLY A 118 -3.64 -5.91 -4.69
N LYS A 119 -3.38 -6.89 -5.56
CA LYS A 119 -3.71 -8.31 -5.29
C LYS A 119 -2.46 -9.15 -5.06
N ALA A 120 -2.34 -9.68 -3.84
CA ALA A 120 -1.37 -10.70 -3.45
C ALA A 120 -1.81 -11.34 -2.12
N PRO A 121 -1.28 -12.51 -1.74
CA PRO A 121 -1.63 -13.15 -0.46
C PRO A 121 -1.36 -12.29 0.78
N LEU A 122 -0.36 -11.41 0.75
CA LEU A 122 -0.05 -10.45 1.82
C LEU A 122 -0.55 -9.03 1.55
N ALA A 123 -1.21 -8.79 0.40
CA ALA A 123 -1.73 -7.46 0.11
C ALA A 123 -2.74 -7.06 1.17
N GLY A 124 -2.53 -5.89 1.75
CA GLY A 124 -3.32 -5.38 2.86
C GLY A 124 -2.59 -4.33 3.67
N VAL A 125 -3.30 -3.75 4.63
CA VAL A 125 -2.72 -2.85 5.62
C VAL A 125 -2.60 -3.59 6.94
N TRP A 126 -1.38 -3.64 7.44
CA TRP A 126 -1.04 -4.36 8.65
C TRP A 126 -0.57 -3.40 9.73
N LYS A 127 -0.99 -3.61 10.98
CA LYS A 127 -0.51 -2.87 12.15
C LYS A 127 0.32 -3.81 13.03
N ILE A 128 1.45 -3.32 13.54
CA ILE A 128 2.28 -4.16 14.41
C ILE A 128 1.54 -4.41 15.74
N THR A 129 1.49 -5.68 16.15
CA THR A 129 0.77 -6.15 17.34
C THR A 129 1.66 -6.87 18.33
N GLY A 130 2.83 -7.36 17.91
CA GLY A 130 3.82 -7.94 18.80
C GLY A 130 5.22 -7.86 18.20
N ARG A 131 6.24 -7.89 19.06
CA ARG A 131 7.65 -7.84 18.65
C ARG A 131 8.54 -8.57 19.65
N MET A 132 9.60 -9.17 19.15
CA MET A 132 10.68 -9.74 19.96
C MET A 132 11.41 -8.65 20.74
N ASP A 133 11.57 -8.86 22.05
CA ASP A 133 12.41 -8.04 22.92
C ASP A 133 13.90 -8.43 22.82
N ALA A 134 14.73 -7.76 23.62
CA ALA A 134 16.17 -8.00 23.66
C ALA A 134 16.54 -9.39 24.22
N ASP A 135 15.66 -10.00 25.01
CA ASP A 135 15.83 -11.33 25.60
C ASP A 135 15.34 -12.45 24.67
N GLY A 136 14.83 -12.10 23.48
CA GLY A 136 14.35 -13.04 22.48
C GLY A 136 12.89 -13.49 22.68
N LYS A 137 12.15 -12.89 23.61
CA LYS A 137 10.73 -13.21 23.85
C LYS A 137 9.85 -12.28 23.02
N VAL A 138 8.77 -12.83 22.45
CA VAL A 138 7.78 -12.01 21.75
C VAL A 138 6.83 -11.41 22.78
N ALA A 139 6.76 -10.08 22.82
CA ALA A 139 5.84 -9.34 23.66
C ALA A 139 4.77 -8.63 22.81
N ASP A 140 3.56 -8.55 23.32
CA ASP A 140 2.48 -7.79 22.69
C ASP A 140 2.77 -6.28 22.75
N ILE A 141 2.47 -5.59 21.66
CA ILE A 141 2.51 -4.14 21.57
C ILE A 141 1.11 -3.61 21.87
N HIS A 142 1.03 -2.72 22.85
CA HIS A 142 -0.22 -2.08 23.22
C HIS A 142 -0.84 -1.29 22.05
N GLN A 143 -2.11 -1.56 21.76
CA GLN A 143 -2.82 -1.01 20.59
C GLN A 143 -3.56 0.31 20.85
N THR A 144 -3.58 0.74 22.11
CA THR A 144 -4.42 1.82 22.63
C THR A 144 -3.65 3.14 22.81
N GLY A 145 -2.36 3.17 22.45
CA GLY A 145 -1.55 4.40 22.42
C GLY A 145 -1.58 5.10 21.05
N SER A 146 -1.13 6.35 21.04
CA SER A 146 -1.07 7.19 19.85
C SER A 146 -0.02 6.74 18.83
N ARG A 147 1.04 6.06 19.29
CA ARG A 147 2.09 5.52 18.43
C ARG A 147 1.56 4.36 17.60
N GLN A 148 1.75 4.46 16.30
CA GLN A 148 1.26 3.52 15.32
C GLN A 148 2.41 3.12 14.40
N THR A 149 2.48 1.84 14.05
CA THR A 149 3.37 1.36 13.00
C THR A 149 2.55 0.51 12.05
N TYR A 150 2.49 0.96 10.80
CA TYR A 150 1.77 0.29 9.74
C TYR A 150 2.75 -0.28 8.72
N LYS A 151 2.38 -1.41 8.11
CA LYS A 151 2.97 -1.90 6.86
C LYS A 151 1.85 -2.05 5.85
N LEU A 152 1.90 -1.27 4.77
CA LEU A 152 0.98 -1.34 3.64
C LEU A 152 1.66 -2.16 2.55
N LEU A 153 1.02 -3.25 2.12
CA LEU A 153 1.46 -4.07 1.01
C LEU A 153 0.40 -4.04 -0.09
N THR A 154 0.81 -3.78 -1.33
CA THR A 154 0.00 -3.95 -2.53
C THR A 154 0.31 -5.30 -3.16
N GLY A 155 0.12 -5.49 -4.47
CA GLY A 155 0.46 -6.74 -5.14
C GLY A 155 1.96 -7.06 -5.13
N THR A 156 2.80 -6.04 -5.33
CA THR A 156 4.26 -6.21 -5.47
C THR A 156 5.07 -5.19 -4.68
N LYS A 157 4.42 -4.18 -4.11
CA LYS A 157 5.09 -3.10 -3.36
C LYS A 157 4.71 -3.14 -1.89
N PHE A 158 5.63 -2.67 -1.06
CA PHE A 158 5.40 -2.49 0.36
C PHE A 158 5.98 -1.17 0.85
N GLN A 159 5.41 -0.67 1.94
CA GLN A 159 6.00 0.38 2.74
C GLN A 159 5.57 0.20 4.20
N TRP A 160 6.53 0.27 5.12
CA TRP A 160 6.25 0.42 6.53
C TRP A 160 6.47 1.87 6.98
N VAL A 161 5.68 2.35 7.94
CA VAL A 161 5.79 3.69 8.51
C VAL A 161 5.58 3.64 10.03
N ALA A 162 6.41 4.36 10.79
CA ALA A 162 6.26 4.53 12.24
C ALA A 162 5.94 5.99 12.57
N ILE A 163 4.79 6.23 13.22
CA ILE A 163 4.20 7.56 13.40
C ILE A 163 3.53 7.70 14.79
N ASP A 164 3.26 8.93 15.20
CA ASP A 164 2.44 9.28 16.36
C ASP A 164 1.54 10.46 15.94
N PRO A 165 0.33 10.21 15.40
CA PRO A 165 -0.51 11.25 14.82
C PRO A 165 -0.96 12.29 15.84
N GLU A 166 -1.22 11.89 17.10
CA GLU A 166 -1.60 12.83 18.17
C GLU A 166 -0.50 13.85 18.46
N LYS A 167 0.76 13.42 18.40
CA LYS A 167 1.93 14.29 18.57
C LYS A 167 2.45 14.87 17.25
N LYS A 168 1.76 14.59 16.14
CA LYS A 168 2.18 14.97 14.78
C LYS A 168 3.62 14.55 14.45
N GLN A 169 4.06 13.42 14.99
CA GLN A 169 5.46 12.98 14.90
C GLN A 169 5.62 11.86 13.86
N PHE A 170 6.59 12.04 12.96
CA PHE A 170 7.07 11.01 12.05
C PHE A 170 8.39 10.41 12.55
N SER A 171 8.45 9.09 12.71
CA SER A 171 9.63 8.39 13.22
C SER A 171 10.43 7.69 12.13
N GLY A 172 9.85 7.36 10.97
CA GLY A 172 10.58 6.78 9.85
C GLY A 172 9.70 5.96 8.93
N THR A 173 10.19 5.72 7.72
CA THR A 173 9.55 4.86 6.71
C THR A 173 10.60 4.17 5.86
N GLY A 174 10.28 2.97 5.40
CA GLY A 174 11.06 2.23 4.41
C GLY A 174 10.14 1.41 3.51
N GLY A 175 10.56 1.18 2.28
CA GLY A 175 9.73 0.46 1.33
C GLY A 175 10.42 0.17 0.01
N GLY A 176 9.68 -0.49 -0.87
CA GLY A 176 10.14 -0.94 -2.16
C GLY A 176 9.28 -2.09 -2.68
N SER A 177 9.91 -3.05 -3.35
CA SER A 177 9.24 -4.24 -3.85
C SER A 177 9.37 -5.41 -2.90
N TYR A 178 8.41 -6.33 -2.94
CA TYR A 178 8.47 -7.56 -2.18
C TYR A 178 8.02 -8.77 -3.00
N SER A 179 8.34 -9.95 -2.48
CA SER A 179 7.72 -11.20 -2.90
C SER A 179 7.36 -12.04 -1.66
N PHE A 180 6.31 -12.85 -1.79
CA PHE A 180 5.93 -13.84 -0.77
C PHE A 180 5.67 -15.18 -1.44
N LYS A 181 6.61 -16.12 -1.27
CA LYS A 181 6.57 -17.44 -1.92
C LYS A 181 7.15 -18.49 -0.99
N ASP A 182 6.51 -19.66 -0.90
CA ASP A 182 7.00 -20.81 -0.13
C ASP A 182 7.35 -20.45 1.33
N GLY A 183 6.55 -19.58 1.97
CA GLY A 183 6.77 -19.11 3.33
C GLY A 183 7.92 -18.10 3.50
N LYS A 184 8.52 -17.64 2.40
CA LYS A 184 9.57 -16.62 2.41
C LYS A 184 9.03 -15.28 1.95
N TYR A 185 9.24 -14.26 2.77
CA TYR A 185 8.96 -12.86 2.47
C TYR A 185 10.27 -12.15 2.20
N THR A 186 10.46 -11.63 0.98
CA THR A 186 11.70 -10.95 0.58
C THR A 186 11.39 -9.50 0.25
N GLU A 187 12.05 -8.57 0.94
CA GLU A 187 11.97 -7.12 0.72
C GLU A 187 13.18 -6.64 -0.08
N ASN A 188 12.95 -5.91 -1.18
CA ASN A 188 13.97 -5.16 -1.90
C ASN A 188 13.81 -3.67 -1.56
N ILE A 189 14.79 -3.10 -0.86
CA ILE A 189 14.70 -1.74 -0.33
C ILE A 189 14.94 -0.73 -1.44
N GLU A 190 13.91 0.04 -1.81
CA GLU A 190 13.98 1.09 -2.84
C GLU A 190 14.10 2.49 -2.23
N PHE A 191 13.65 2.68 -1.00
CA PHE A 191 13.83 3.91 -0.22
C PHE A 191 13.85 3.61 1.27
N PHE A 192 14.60 4.43 2.03
CA PHE A 192 14.61 4.37 3.48
C PHE A 192 14.93 5.75 4.06
N SER A 193 14.03 6.28 4.91
CA SER A 193 14.12 7.68 5.37
C SER A 193 15.21 7.93 6.42
N ARG A 194 15.75 6.88 7.04
CA ARG A 194 16.74 6.99 8.12
C ARG A 194 18.16 6.67 7.68
N ASP A 195 18.33 5.88 6.62
CA ASP A 195 19.64 5.41 6.16
C ASP A 195 19.58 5.00 4.69
N ASN A 196 20.00 5.90 3.79
CA ASN A 196 19.99 5.63 2.34
C ASN A 196 21.03 4.59 1.91
N SER A 197 22.01 4.24 2.76
CA SER A 197 23.01 3.21 2.44
C SER A 197 22.38 1.81 2.31
N ARG A 198 21.16 1.64 2.82
CA ARG A 198 20.39 0.39 2.73
C ARG A 198 19.62 0.23 1.43
N VAL A 199 19.53 1.28 0.60
CA VAL A 199 18.84 1.21 -0.69
C VAL A 199 19.59 0.28 -1.65
N GLY A 200 18.88 -0.71 -2.18
CA GLY A 200 19.40 -1.80 -3.01
C GLY A 200 19.68 -3.09 -2.22
N ALA A 201 19.52 -3.10 -0.90
CA ALA A 201 19.59 -4.33 -0.12
C ALA A 201 18.35 -5.21 -0.38
N ALA A 202 18.58 -6.53 -0.40
CA ALA A 202 17.53 -7.53 -0.37
C ALA A 202 17.55 -8.22 1.01
N LEU A 203 16.41 -8.22 1.70
CA LEU A 203 16.25 -8.83 3.01
C LEU A 203 15.26 -9.98 2.90
N SER A 204 15.63 -11.16 3.38
CA SER A 204 14.77 -12.34 3.35
C SER A 204 14.35 -12.74 4.75
N PHE A 205 13.06 -12.98 4.91
CA PHE A 205 12.41 -13.31 6.16
C PHE A 205 11.55 -14.56 5.99
N ASP A 206 11.35 -15.29 7.08
CA ASP A 206 10.27 -16.25 7.22
C ASP A 206 8.95 -15.49 7.46
N GLY A 207 7.92 -15.90 6.73
CA GLY A 207 6.58 -15.32 6.79
C GLY A 207 5.52 -16.42 6.90
N LYS A 208 4.62 -16.29 7.88
CA LYS A 208 3.49 -17.21 8.06
C LYS A 208 2.22 -16.43 8.38
N LEU A 209 1.13 -16.75 7.68
CA LEU A 209 -0.22 -16.29 8.05
C LEU A 209 -0.86 -17.34 8.96
N GLU A 210 -1.25 -16.95 10.16
CA GLU A 210 -1.85 -17.81 11.19
C GLU A 210 -2.88 -16.99 11.98
N ASP A 211 -4.10 -17.50 12.09
CA ASP A 211 -5.21 -16.86 12.83
C ASP A 211 -5.45 -15.38 12.47
N GLY A 212 -5.31 -15.03 11.19
CA GLY A 212 -5.48 -13.66 10.69
C GLY A 212 -4.33 -12.71 11.06
N LYS A 213 -3.24 -13.23 11.63
CA LYS A 213 -2.01 -12.50 11.91
C LYS A 213 -0.90 -12.96 10.97
N TRP A 214 -0.02 -12.02 10.64
CA TRP A 214 1.19 -12.29 9.89
C TRP A 214 2.39 -12.29 10.82
N HIS A 215 3.03 -13.46 10.93
CA HIS A 215 4.25 -13.68 11.66
C HIS A 215 5.44 -13.47 10.71
N HIS A 216 6.30 -12.52 11.05
CA HIS A 216 7.42 -12.05 10.25
C HIS A 216 8.71 -12.18 11.06
N SER A 217 9.65 -13.03 10.65
CA SER A 217 10.88 -13.27 11.41
C SER A 217 12.10 -13.47 10.53
N GLY A 218 13.28 -13.14 11.04
CA GLY A 218 14.52 -13.30 10.29
C GLY A 218 15.62 -12.38 10.82
N LEU A 219 16.49 -11.90 9.94
CA LEU A 219 17.54 -10.94 10.28
C LEU A 219 17.21 -9.57 9.70
N SER A 220 17.31 -8.54 10.53
CA SER A 220 17.25 -7.15 10.07
C SER A 220 18.43 -6.81 9.15
N SER A 221 18.40 -5.64 8.52
CA SER A 221 19.52 -5.13 7.70
C SER A 221 20.83 -4.94 8.49
N LYS A 222 20.76 -4.94 9.83
CA LYS A 222 21.93 -4.87 10.72
C LYS A 222 22.44 -6.25 11.16
N GLY A 223 21.73 -7.33 10.80
CA GLY A 223 22.05 -8.69 11.22
C GLY A 223 21.38 -9.12 12.53
N ASP A 224 20.64 -8.23 13.20
CA ASP A 224 19.93 -8.56 14.43
C ASP A 224 18.72 -9.45 14.13
N LYS A 225 18.48 -10.46 14.96
CA LYS A 225 17.27 -11.28 14.89
C LYS A 225 16.04 -10.41 15.13
N ILE A 226 15.00 -10.63 14.35
CA ILE A 226 13.68 -10.03 14.53
C ILE A 226 12.60 -11.10 14.53
N TYR A 227 11.56 -10.84 15.31
CA TYR A 227 10.27 -11.49 15.18
C TYR A 227 9.22 -10.42 15.42
N GLU A 228 8.29 -10.27 14.49
CA GLU A 228 7.21 -9.30 14.51
C GLU A 228 5.90 -10.01 14.19
N ILE A 229 4.84 -9.61 14.89
CA ILE A 229 3.48 -10.08 14.65
C ILE A 229 2.67 -8.89 14.18
N TRP A 230 2.04 -9.04 13.02
CA TRP A 230 1.26 -8.02 12.37
C TRP A 230 -0.21 -8.44 12.29
N GLY A 231 -1.10 -7.60 12.82
CA GLY A 231 -2.55 -7.79 12.71
C GLY A 231 -3.11 -6.97 11.55
N ASN A 232 -4.27 -7.36 11.03
CA ASN A 232 -4.97 -6.53 10.05
C ASN A 232 -5.34 -5.17 10.68
N ALA A 233 -5.13 -4.08 9.93
CA ALA A 233 -5.41 -2.72 10.39
C ALA A 233 -6.86 -2.28 10.16
N LYS A 234 -7.65 -3.09 9.44
CA LYS A 234 -9.07 -2.87 9.14
C LYS A 234 -9.99 -3.40 10.23
#